data_AF-A0AA42YTX8-F1
#
_entry.id   AF-A0AA42YTX8-F1
#
_cell.length_a   1.000
_cell.length_b   1.000
_cell.length_c   1.000
_cell.angle_alpha   90.00
_cell.angle_beta   90.00
_cell.angle_gamma   90.00
#
_symmetry.space_group_name_H-M   'P 1'
#
loop_
_entity.id
_entity.type
_entity.pdbx_description
1 polymer ?
#
loop_
_entity_poly.entity_id
_entity_poly.type
_entity_poly.pdbx_seq_one_letter_code
_entity_poly.pdbx_strand_id
1 'polypeptide(L)'
;MTRFSLFLVVLAGTGVVGCGDSSPGEPSGEALYLQPHTDGNSFACATCHALEEPAADGFRRPGHPIGDAANRPSYKNGQLTDLLDAVNTCRVEWMIALPFAADDPRWIALSEYLSGVAGDSVAPALSYAIVLPPSSLTGGDEMAGQDLFNQTCVVCHGVDATGTERALALRGQSLDAEKIARRVRTSGATDSSVYEGLTGGVMPFWADDRLSDQELLDLVAFVLANDGGAGGGGGMGMLRQCESTHPKIGQVAELSTFAHQVSGTAVIVDDCTIRLDDFVYDGAGIDVRFYGGLGGNYAAGFSMSEEDLRRPEGYDGSETVYAQLPEGRNLDELDGISVWCVPVSQSFGDGLFRDP
;
A
#
# COMPACT_ATOMS: atom_id res chain seq x y z
N MET A 1 59.64 42.31 38.84
CA MET A 1 59.40 40.95 38.34
C MET A 1 58.09 40.47 38.93
N THR A 2 56.99 40.78 38.25
CA THR A 2 55.63 40.67 38.78
C THR A 2 54.94 39.57 37.98
N ARG A 3 54.63 38.45 38.64
CA ARG A 3 53.95 37.31 38.03
C ARG A 3 52.46 37.62 37.89
N PHE A 4 51.97 37.71 36.65
CA PHE A 4 50.54 37.77 36.33
C PHE A 4 50.02 36.35 36.05
N SER A 5 49.00 35.94 36.79
CA SER A 5 48.23 34.72 36.55
C SER A 5 47.43 34.83 35.26
N LEU A 6 47.55 33.84 34.38
CA LEU A 6 46.76 33.74 33.15
C LEU A 6 45.53 32.87 33.43
N PHE A 7 44.34 33.47 33.33
CA PHE A 7 43.05 32.78 33.38
C PHE A 7 42.85 31.94 32.10
N LEU A 8 42.50 30.67 32.28
CA LEU A 8 42.09 29.75 31.22
C LEU A 8 40.60 30.02 30.90
N VAL A 9 40.30 30.53 29.71
CA VAL A 9 38.93 30.63 29.19
C VAL A 9 38.62 29.32 28.46
N VAL A 10 37.71 28.53 29.00
CA VAL A 10 37.11 27.37 28.34
C VAL A 10 36.01 27.87 27.41
N LEU A 11 36.25 27.86 26.10
CA LEU A 11 35.21 28.04 25.09
C LEU A 11 34.53 26.69 24.84
N ALA A 12 33.28 26.57 25.29
CA ALA A 12 32.40 25.48 24.92
C ALA A 12 32.04 25.61 23.43
N GLY A 13 32.62 24.74 22.60
CA GLY A 13 32.22 24.57 21.21
C GLY A 13 30.89 23.83 21.16
N THR A 14 29.81 24.55 20.83
CA THR A 14 28.55 23.93 20.39
C THR A 14 28.80 23.29 19.03
N GLY A 15 28.92 21.97 19.00
CA GLY A 15 28.93 21.19 17.76
C GLY A 15 27.58 21.31 17.08
N VAL A 16 27.53 22.12 16.03
CA VAL A 16 26.44 22.08 15.05
C VAL A 16 26.69 20.84 14.20
N VAL A 17 25.76 19.89 14.25
CA VAL A 17 25.64 18.83 13.26
C VAL A 17 25.40 19.51 11.92
N GLY A 18 26.41 19.50 11.06
CA GLY A 18 26.28 20.04 9.71
C GLY A 18 25.33 19.17 8.91
N CYS A 19 24.15 19.69 8.59
CA CYS A 19 23.45 19.29 7.37
C CYS A 19 24.39 19.60 6.21
N GLY A 20 24.71 18.61 5.39
CA GLY A 20 25.55 18.81 4.20
C GLY A 20 24.91 19.85 3.29
N ASP A 21 25.65 20.91 2.99
CA ASP A 21 25.31 21.88 1.96
C ASP A 21 25.40 21.17 0.59
N SER A 22 24.29 20.63 0.10
CA SER A 22 24.17 20.27 -1.32
C SER A 22 24.20 21.54 -2.16
N SER A 23 25.20 21.66 -3.04
CA SER A 23 25.29 22.79 -3.97
C SER A 23 24.05 22.85 -4.88
N PRO A 24 23.51 24.04 -5.21
CA PRO A 24 22.36 24.15 -6.09
C PRO A 24 22.71 23.58 -7.48
N GLY A 25 22.16 22.41 -7.83
CA GLY A 25 22.35 21.78 -9.14
C GLY A 25 22.89 20.35 -9.12
N GLU A 26 23.38 19.84 -7.98
CA GLU A 26 23.78 18.41 -7.91
C GLU A 26 22.58 17.50 -7.65
N PRO A 27 22.49 16.34 -8.32
CA PRO A 27 21.40 15.39 -8.12
C PRO A 27 21.47 14.81 -6.70
N SER A 28 20.38 14.89 -5.94
CA SER A 28 20.27 14.21 -4.64
C SER A 28 20.00 12.72 -4.85
N GLY A 29 20.80 11.84 -4.23
CA GLY A 29 20.61 10.39 -4.28
C GLY A 29 19.27 9.94 -3.69
N GLU A 30 18.84 10.58 -2.59
CA GLU A 30 17.51 10.36 -2.02
C GLU A 30 16.41 10.80 -2.98
N ALA A 31 16.56 11.95 -3.63
CA ALA A 31 15.59 12.40 -4.62
C ALA A 31 15.51 11.46 -5.82
N LEU A 32 16.64 10.91 -6.28
CA LEU A 32 16.67 9.90 -7.35
C LEU A 32 16.02 8.58 -6.93
N TYR A 33 16.04 8.23 -5.65
CA TYR A 33 15.31 7.07 -5.15
C TYR A 33 13.80 7.34 -5.06
N LEU A 34 13.40 8.50 -4.55
CA LEU A 34 12.01 8.84 -4.24
C LEU A 34 11.19 9.35 -5.43
N GLN A 35 11.84 9.95 -6.44
CA GLN A 35 11.15 10.70 -7.49
C GLN A 35 11.36 10.09 -8.89
N PRO A 36 10.37 10.23 -9.80
CA PRO A 36 10.55 9.84 -11.19
C PRO A 36 11.72 10.54 -11.85
N HIS A 37 12.46 9.83 -12.69
CA HIS A 37 13.61 10.38 -13.40
C HIS A 37 13.14 11.15 -14.63
N THR A 38 13.78 12.27 -14.94
CA THR A 38 13.40 13.14 -16.06
C THR A 38 13.60 12.52 -17.44
N ASP A 39 14.42 11.46 -17.52
CA ASP A 39 14.69 10.68 -18.72
C ASP A 39 13.94 9.34 -18.77
N GLY A 40 12.97 9.14 -17.89
CA GLY A 40 12.16 7.91 -17.80
C GLY A 40 10.65 8.16 -17.80
N ASN A 41 9.92 7.13 -17.41
CA ASN A 41 8.47 7.17 -17.21
C ASN A 41 8.11 7.71 -15.80
N SER A 42 6.84 7.58 -15.40
CA SER A 42 6.31 8.11 -14.14
C SER A 42 6.68 7.31 -12.88
N PHE A 43 7.51 6.28 -12.99
CA PHE A 43 7.93 5.45 -11.86
C PHE A 43 9.24 5.95 -11.25
N ALA A 44 9.34 5.80 -9.92
CA ALA A 44 10.57 5.96 -9.15
C ALA A 44 11.03 4.61 -8.61
N CYS A 45 12.28 4.52 -8.14
CA CYS A 45 12.76 3.32 -7.44
C CYS A 45 11.84 2.99 -6.25
N ALA A 46 11.49 4.02 -5.48
CA ALA A 46 10.59 3.94 -4.34
C ALA A 46 9.15 3.52 -4.70
N THR A 47 8.76 3.50 -5.99
CA THR A 47 7.44 2.98 -6.39
C THR A 47 7.40 1.46 -6.39
N CYS A 48 8.52 0.81 -6.68
CA CYS A 48 8.62 -0.65 -6.80
C CYS A 48 9.42 -1.32 -5.69
N HIS A 49 10.22 -0.55 -4.93
CA HIS A 49 11.02 -1.05 -3.84
C HIS A 49 10.85 -0.16 -2.61
N ALA A 50 10.69 -0.76 -1.43
CA ALA A 50 10.92 -0.07 -0.17
C ALA A 50 12.42 -0.11 0.18
N LEU A 51 12.89 0.72 1.11
CA LEU A 51 14.23 0.53 1.69
C LEU A 51 14.22 -0.63 2.67
N GLU A 52 13.18 -0.71 3.49
CA GLU A 52 12.97 -1.76 4.47
C GLU A 52 11.52 -2.21 4.46
N GLU A 53 11.28 -3.44 4.91
CA GLU A 53 9.93 -3.95 5.12
C GLU A 53 9.76 -4.51 6.54
N PRO A 54 8.59 -4.31 7.18
CA PRO A 54 7.40 -3.59 6.68
C PRO A 54 7.67 -2.11 6.41
N ALA A 55 7.17 -1.60 5.29
CA ALA A 55 7.40 -0.21 4.90
C ALA A 55 6.62 0.75 5.82
N ALA A 56 7.21 1.89 6.16
CA ALA A 56 6.60 2.87 7.05
C ALA A 56 5.29 3.47 6.52
N ASP A 57 5.09 3.43 5.19
CA ASP A 57 3.88 3.88 4.51
C ASP A 57 2.80 2.80 4.40
N GLY A 58 3.00 1.63 5.01
CA GLY A 58 2.04 0.52 5.02
C GLY A 58 1.93 -0.25 3.71
N PHE A 59 2.64 0.15 2.66
CA PHE A 59 2.55 -0.52 1.35
C PHE A 59 3.55 -1.66 1.23
N ARG A 60 3.07 -2.79 0.68
CA ARG A 60 3.96 -3.85 0.20
C ARG A 60 4.26 -3.58 -1.27
N ARG A 61 5.54 -3.63 -1.65
CA ARG A 61 5.99 -3.29 -3.00
C ARG A 61 6.21 -4.55 -3.85
N PRO A 62 6.06 -4.49 -5.19
CA PRO A 62 6.28 -5.66 -6.05
C PRO A 62 7.72 -6.17 -5.98
N GLY A 63 8.70 -5.27 -5.86
CA GLY A 63 10.10 -5.63 -5.66
C GLY A 63 10.47 -5.73 -4.18
N HIS A 64 11.39 -6.64 -3.86
CA HIS A 64 11.98 -6.79 -2.52
C HIS A 64 12.60 -5.49 -2.01
N PRO A 65 12.70 -5.29 -0.68
CA PRO A 65 13.40 -4.13 -0.13
C PRO A 65 14.83 -4.01 -0.65
N ILE A 66 15.33 -2.80 -0.84
CA ILE A 66 16.66 -2.51 -1.40
C ILE A 66 17.58 -1.73 -0.47
N GLY A 67 17.17 -1.52 0.79
CA GLY A 67 17.96 -0.75 1.76
C GLY A 67 19.34 -1.34 2.03
N ASP A 68 19.51 -2.66 1.89
CA ASP A 68 20.79 -3.35 2.04
C ASP A 68 21.45 -3.73 0.69
N ALA A 69 20.88 -3.27 -0.44
CA ALA A 69 21.27 -3.75 -1.77
C ALA A 69 22.75 -3.44 -2.12
N ALA A 70 23.32 -2.36 -1.58
CA ALA A 70 24.71 -2.00 -1.80
C ALA A 70 25.70 -3.04 -1.23
N ASN A 71 25.28 -3.84 -0.25
CA ASN A 71 26.12 -4.83 0.41
C ASN A 71 25.89 -6.26 -0.08
N ARG A 72 25.00 -6.46 -1.07
CA ARG A 72 24.66 -7.79 -1.58
C ARG A 72 25.78 -8.33 -2.48
N PRO A 73 26.11 -9.63 -2.40
CA PRO A 73 27.19 -10.22 -3.20
C PRO A 73 26.80 -10.44 -4.67
N SER A 74 25.51 -10.42 -4.99
CA SER A 74 24.99 -10.64 -6.33
C SER A 74 23.53 -10.18 -6.44
N TYR A 75 23.08 -9.95 -7.66
CA TYR A 75 21.73 -9.47 -7.99
C TYR A 75 21.06 -10.37 -9.02
N LYS A 76 19.72 -10.27 -9.10
CA LYS A 76 18.89 -11.00 -10.08
C LYS A 76 19.18 -12.51 -10.08
N ASN A 77 18.99 -13.17 -8.93
CA ASN A 77 19.27 -14.60 -8.76
C ASN A 77 20.72 -15.01 -9.10
N GLY A 78 21.69 -14.14 -8.84
CA GLY A 78 23.10 -14.42 -9.06
C GLY A 78 23.61 -14.14 -10.47
N GLN A 79 22.76 -13.64 -11.38
CA GLN A 79 23.13 -13.36 -12.77
C GLN A 79 24.04 -12.14 -12.91
N LEU A 80 23.97 -11.20 -11.96
CA LEU A 80 24.77 -9.98 -11.96
C LEU A 80 25.57 -9.87 -10.66
N THR A 81 26.78 -9.33 -10.74
CA THR A 81 27.67 -9.10 -9.59
C THR A 81 27.89 -7.62 -9.27
N ASP A 82 27.43 -6.73 -10.16
CA ASP A 82 27.62 -5.29 -10.04
C ASP A 82 26.28 -4.58 -9.81
N LEU A 83 26.24 -3.64 -8.87
CA LEU A 83 25.02 -2.91 -8.50
C LEU A 83 24.57 -1.96 -9.62
N LEU A 84 25.49 -1.33 -10.35
CA LEU A 84 25.15 -0.45 -11.47
C LEU A 84 24.46 -1.25 -12.56
N ASP A 85 24.96 -2.44 -12.88
CA ASP A 85 24.30 -3.33 -13.85
C ASP A 85 22.89 -3.70 -13.38
N ALA A 86 22.74 -4.09 -12.11
CA ALA A 86 21.44 -4.42 -11.53
C ALA A 86 20.45 -3.23 -11.57
N VAL A 87 20.92 -2.02 -11.25
CA VAL A 87 20.13 -0.78 -11.33
C VAL A 87 19.75 -0.46 -12.78
N ASN A 88 20.68 -0.63 -13.71
CA ASN A 88 20.44 -0.39 -15.13
C ASN A 88 19.40 -1.34 -15.73
N THR A 89 19.29 -2.60 -15.25
CA THR A 89 18.16 -3.46 -15.65
C THR A 89 16.81 -2.85 -15.29
N CYS A 90 16.70 -2.24 -14.11
CA CYS A 90 15.47 -1.56 -13.68
C CYS A 90 15.19 -0.32 -14.55
N ARG A 91 16.22 0.51 -14.73
CA ARG A 91 16.08 1.76 -15.50
C ARG A 91 15.63 1.50 -16.94
N VAL A 92 16.24 0.54 -17.60
CA VAL A 92 15.94 0.25 -19.01
C VAL A 92 14.64 -0.53 -19.16
N GLU A 93 14.46 -1.64 -18.44
CA GLU A 93 13.33 -2.55 -18.69
C GLU A 93 12.01 -2.07 -18.05
N TRP A 94 12.07 -1.30 -16.95
CA TRP A 94 10.88 -0.93 -16.17
C TRP A 94 10.62 0.57 -16.12
N MET A 95 11.67 1.40 -16.06
CA MET A 95 11.52 2.87 -16.04
C MET A 95 11.59 3.50 -17.44
N ILE A 96 11.89 2.71 -18.48
CA ILE A 96 12.04 3.18 -19.87
C ILE A 96 13.01 4.37 -19.94
N ALA A 97 14.10 4.28 -19.19
CA ALA A 97 15.13 5.30 -19.09
C ALA A 97 16.44 4.81 -19.72
N LEU A 98 17.31 5.75 -20.10
CA LEU A 98 18.67 5.42 -20.54
C LEU A 98 19.45 4.78 -19.39
N PRO A 99 20.37 3.84 -19.59
CA PRO A 99 21.23 3.34 -18.52
C PRO A 99 22.15 4.44 -17.98
N PHE A 100 22.53 4.36 -16.71
CA PHE A 100 23.58 5.18 -16.14
C PHE A 100 24.95 4.72 -16.64
N ALA A 101 25.84 5.67 -16.89
CA ALA A 101 27.27 5.42 -16.99
C ALA A 101 27.90 5.40 -15.58
N ALA A 102 29.05 4.74 -15.43
CA ALA A 102 29.74 4.65 -14.15
C ALA A 102 30.18 6.02 -13.60
N ASP A 103 30.41 6.99 -14.48
CA ASP A 103 30.75 8.37 -14.16
C ASP A 103 29.55 9.34 -14.21
N ASP A 104 28.32 8.84 -14.39
CA ASP A 104 27.11 9.68 -14.35
C ASP A 104 26.94 10.25 -12.93
N PRO A 105 26.90 11.58 -12.76
CA PRO A 105 26.72 12.20 -11.43
C PRO A 105 25.47 11.72 -10.70
N ARG A 106 24.41 11.36 -11.44
CA ARG A 106 23.19 10.79 -10.86
C ARG A 106 23.44 9.41 -10.27
N TRP A 107 24.21 8.58 -10.95
CA TRP A 107 24.59 7.27 -10.44
C TRP A 107 25.44 7.38 -9.19
N ILE A 108 26.46 8.24 -9.23
CA ILE A 108 27.34 8.48 -8.08
C ILE A 108 26.50 8.86 -6.85
N ALA A 109 25.63 9.87 -6.98
CA ALA A 109 24.76 10.31 -5.89
C ALA A 109 23.80 9.21 -5.38
N LEU A 110 23.17 8.46 -6.29
CA LEU A 110 22.26 7.37 -5.91
C LEU A 110 23.01 6.22 -5.21
N SER A 111 24.18 5.85 -5.72
CA SER A 111 25.00 4.76 -5.16
C SER A 111 25.54 5.12 -3.77
N GLU A 112 25.94 6.38 -3.55
CA GLU A 112 26.34 6.89 -2.24
C GLU A 112 25.17 6.87 -1.25
N TYR A 113 23.98 7.30 -1.68
CA TYR A 113 22.78 7.24 -0.86
C TYR A 113 22.43 5.79 -0.46
N LEU A 114 22.37 4.87 -1.43
CA LEU A 114 22.05 3.45 -1.15
C LEU A 114 23.11 2.79 -0.26
N SER A 115 24.39 3.14 -0.43
CA SER A 115 25.47 2.67 0.45
C SER A 115 25.32 3.23 1.87
N GLY A 116 24.94 4.50 1.99
CA GLY A 116 24.65 5.14 3.27
C GLY A 116 23.47 4.50 4.01
N VAL A 117 22.41 4.15 3.28
CA VAL A 117 21.24 3.42 3.84
C VAL A 117 21.63 2.00 4.26
N ALA A 118 22.44 1.29 3.46
CA ALA A 118 22.85 -0.09 3.77
C ALA A 118 23.77 -0.19 4.98
N GLY A 119 24.57 0.85 5.22
CA GLY A 119 25.58 0.89 6.27
C GLY A 119 26.61 -0.23 6.11
N ASP A 120 27.16 -0.71 7.23
CA ASP A 120 28.21 -1.76 7.23
C ASP A 120 27.65 -3.19 7.33
N SER A 121 26.32 -3.36 7.23
CA SER A 121 25.66 -4.64 7.45
C SER A 121 25.89 -5.62 6.29
N VAL A 122 26.18 -6.89 6.59
CA VAL A 122 26.29 -7.92 5.54
C VAL A 122 24.89 -8.26 5.04
N ALA A 123 24.65 -8.09 3.74
CA ALA A 123 23.39 -8.44 3.10
C ALA A 123 23.50 -9.82 2.42
N PRO A 124 22.56 -10.75 2.65
CA PRO A 124 22.55 -12.02 1.94
C PRO A 124 22.23 -11.83 0.44
N ALA A 125 22.62 -12.81 -0.38
CA ALA A 125 22.13 -12.87 -1.75
C ALA A 125 20.60 -13.03 -1.74
N LEU A 126 19.92 -12.27 -2.61
CA LEU A 126 18.47 -12.38 -2.79
C LEU A 126 18.16 -13.39 -3.90
N SER A 127 17.24 -14.30 -3.62
CA SER A 127 16.67 -15.23 -4.59
C SER A 127 15.15 -15.07 -4.63
N TYR A 128 14.55 -15.13 -5.81
CA TYR A 128 13.10 -15.06 -6.03
C TYR A 128 12.68 -15.98 -7.18
N ALA A 129 11.41 -16.39 -7.24
CA ALA A 129 10.88 -17.15 -8.37
C ALA A 129 9.73 -16.41 -9.07
N ILE A 130 9.85 -16.31 -10.40
CA ILE A 130 8.74 -15.97 -11.28
C ILE A 130 8.02 -17.29 -11.57
N VAL A 131 6.81 -17.42 -11.03
CA VAL A 131 6.01 -18.65 -11.13
C VAL A 131 4.81 -18.43 -12.03
N LEU A 132 4.33 -19.49 -12.68
CA LEU A 132 3.05 -19.43 -13.37
C LEU A 132 1.90 -19.31 -12.36
N PRO A 133 0.75 -18.74 -12.76
CA PRO A 133 -0.46 -18.80 -11.94
C PRO A 133 -0.83 -20.23 -11.54
N PRO A 134 -1.48 -20.42 -10.37
CA PRO A 134 -2.01 -21.72 -9.98
C PRO A 134 -3.04 -22.21 -11.02
N SER A 135 -3.14 -23.52 -11.18
CA SER A 135 -4.02 -24.14 -12.21
C SER A 135 -5.51 -23.92 -11.95
N SER A 136 -5.88 -23.56 -10.72
CA SER A 136 -7.23 -23.18 -10.34
C SER A 136 -7.19 -21.73 -9.85
N LEU A 137 -8.11 -20.90 -10.37
CA LEU A 137 -8.23 -19.47 -10.02
C LEU A 137 -9.52 -19.17 -9.26
N THR A 138 -10.03 -20.16 -8.53
CA THR A 138 -11.23 -20.07 -7.69
C THR A 138 -10.87 -20.19 -6.22
N GLY A 139 -11.75 -19.72 -5.32
CA GLY A 139 -11.54 -19.83 -3.87
C GLY A 139 -10.78 -18.66 -3.26
N GLY A 140 -10.74 -17.53 -3.97
CA GLY A 140 -10.32 -16.26 -3.38
C GLY A 140 -11.42 -15.63 -2.56
N ASP A 141 -11.03 -14.88 -1.54
CA ASP A 141 -11.88 -14.01 -0.73
C ASP A 141 -11.81 -12.58 -1.30
N GLU A 142 -12.96 -12.08 -1.76
CA GLU A 142 -13.07 -10.74 -2.37
C GLU A 142 -12.61 -9.62 -1.44
N MET A 143 -12.95 -9.70 -0.16
CA MET A 143 -12.62 -8.65 0.80
C MET A 143 -11.16 -8.74 1.23
N ALA A 144 -10.64 -9.94 1.48
CA ALA A 144 -9.20 -10.11 1.68
C ALA A 144 -8.43 -9.58 0.45
N GLY A 145 -9.00 -9.76 -0.74
CA GLY A 145 -8.52 -9.22 -1.99
C GLY A 145 -8.53 -7.69 -2.03
N GLN A 146 -9.61 -7.06 -1.54
CA GLN A 146 -9.71 -5.60 -1.44
C GLN A 146 -8.68 -5.03 -0.45
N ASP A 147 -8.58 -5.59 0.75
CA ASP A 147 -7.62 -5.19 1.77
C ASP A 147 -6.18 -5.30 1.23
N LEU A 148 -5.88 -6.41 0.55
CA LEU A 148 -4.58 -6.61 -0.07
C LEU A 148 -4.35 -5.64 -1.23
N PHE A 149 -5.35 -5.44 -2.10
CA PHE A 149 -5.27 -4.50 -3.22
C PHE A 149 -4.93 -3.09 -2.74
N ASN A 150 -5.51 -2.68 -1.62
CA ASN A 150 -5.23 -1.41 -0.95
C ASN A 150 -3.80 -1.30 -0.39
N GLN A 151 -3.14 -2.41 -0.13
CA GLN A 151 -1.75 -2.45 0.35
C GLN A 151 -0.73 -2.64 -0.79
N THR A 152 -1.14 -3.17 -1.95
CA THR A 152 -0.20 -3.59 -3.01
C THR A 152 -0.43 -2.90 -4.36
N CYS A 153 -1.68 -2.70 -4.76
CA CYS A 153 -2.06 -2.36 -6.13
C CYS A 153 -2.56 -0.91 -6.27
N VAL A 154 -3.14 -0.37 -5.21
CA VAL A 154 -3.85 0.93 -5.20
C VAL A 154 -2.97 2.11 -5.64
N VAL A 155 -1.67 2.07 -5.33
CA VAL A 155 -0.73 3.15 -5.66
C VAL A 155 -0.60 3.40 -7.17
N CYS A 156 -0.92 2.36 -7.97
CA CYS A 156 -0.89 2.39 -9.42
C CYS A 156 -2.30 2.34 -10.00
N HIS A 157 -3.11 1.38 -9.58
CA HIS A 157 -4.43 1.12 -10.15
C HIS A 157 -5.55 1.96 -9.55
N GLY A 158 -5.22 2.87 -8.62
CA GLY A 158 -6.16 3.79 -8.00
C GLY A 158 -7.01 3.10 -6.95
N VAL A 159 -7.59 3.89 -6.06
CA VAL A 159 -8.60 3.42 -5.12
C VAL A 159 -9.67 2.72 -5.93
N ASP A 160 -10.12 1.57 -5.42
CA ASP A 160 -11.25 0.90 -6.02
C ASP A 160 -10.99 0.45 -7.48
N ALA A 161 -9.71 0.31 -7.85
CA ALA A 161 -9.26 -0.06 -9.19
C ALA A 161 -9.78 0.86 -10.32
N THR A 162 -10.05 2.13 -10.01
CA THR A 162 -10.55 3.17 -10.94
C THR A 162 -9.50 3.72 -11.90
N GLY A 163 -8.23 3.35 -11.70
CA GLY A 163 -7.10 3.79 -12.50
C GLY A 163 -6.49 5.11 -12.02
N THR A 164 -5.28 5.37 -12.50
CA THR A 164 -4.57 6.64 -12.31
C THR A 164 -3.84 7.00 -13.60
N GLU A 165 -3.06 8.08 -13.59
CA GLU A 165 -2.10 8.38 -14.67
C GLU A 165 -1.00 7.31 -14.79
N ARG A 166 -0.74 6.52 -13.72
CA ARG A 166 0.30 5.49 -13.70
C ARG A 166 -0.17 4.14 -14.25
N ALA A 167 -1.41 3.76 -14.00
CA ALA A 167 -1.95 2.50 -14.49
C ALA A 167 -3.44 2.59 -14.81
N LEU A 168 -3.85 1.75 -15.76
CA LEU A 168 -5.23 1.70 -16.23
C LEU A 168 -6.19 1.31 -15.10
N ALA A 169 -7.43 1.76 -15.24
CA ALA A 169 -8.56 1.22 -14.50
C ALA A 169 -8.65 -0.28 -14.75
N LEU A 170 -8.94 -1.04 -13.70
CA LEU A 170 -9.29 -2.46 -13.82
C LEU A 170 -10.80 -2.64 -13.84
N ARG A 171 -11.59 -1.63 -13.44
CA ARG A 171 -13.05 -1.62 -13.59
C ARG A 171 -13.49 -1.50 -15.05
N GLY A 172 -14.53 -2.24 -15.45
CA GLY A 172 -15.19 -2.11 -16.75
C GLY A 172 -14.36 -2.52 -17.96
N GLN A 173 -13.29 -3.30 -17.75
CA GLN A 173 -12.37 -3.80 -18.76
C GLN A 173 -12.75 -5.21 -19.28
N SER A 174 -13.73 -5.88 -18.67
CA SER A 174 -14.13 -7.26 -19.02
C SER A 174 -12.92 -8.21 -18.99
N LEU A 175 -12.17 -8.14 -17.90
CA LEU A 175 -11.07 -9.02 -17.54
C LEU A 175 -11.57 -10.42 -17.23
N ASP A 176 -10.68 -11.38 -17.40
CA ASP A 176 -10.85 -12.75 -16.96
C ASP A 176 -9.78 -13.09 -15.91
N ALA A 177 -10.07 -14.11 -15.09
CA ALA A 177 -9.21 -14.54 -14.00
C ALA A 177 -7.78 -14.85 -14.47
N GLU A 178 -7.65 -15.52 -15.62
CA GLU A 178 -6.36 -15.95 -16.16
C GLU A 178 -5.50 -14.76 -16.58
N LYS A 179 -6.11 -13.76 -17.21
CA LYS A 179 -5.47 -12.51 -17.61
C LYS A 179 -4.99 -11.73 -16.38
N ILE A 180 -5.81 -11.62 -15.33
CA ILE A 180 -5.41 -10.94 -14.08
C ILE A 180 -4.23 -11.69 -13.47
N ALA A 181 -4.38 -13.00 -13.26
CA ALA A 181 -3.37 -13.82 -12.61
C ALA A 181 -2.03 -13.81 -13.37
N ARG A 182 -2.08 -13.93 -14.71
CA ARG A 182 -0.89 -13.84 -15.57
C ARG A 182 -0.24 -12.45 -15.52
N ARG A 183 -1.02 -11.36 -15.42
CA ARG A 183 -0.45 -10.01 -15.28
C ARG A 183 0.26 -9.84 -13.94
N VAL A 184 -0.30 -10.36 -12.86
CA VAL A 184 0.35 -10.32 -11.54
C VAL A 184 1.62 -11.18 -11.52
N ARG A 185 1.58 -12.39 -12.08
CA ARG A 185 2.66 -13.36 -11.95
C ARG A 185 3.81 -13.20 -12.96
N THR A 186 3.51 -12.85 -14.20
CA THR A 186 4.47 -12.97 -15.30
C THR A 186 4.45 -11.77 -16.25
N SER A 187 3.91 -10.61 -15.85
CA SER A 187 4.01 -9.41 -16.67
C SER A 187 5.44 -8.87 -16.69
N GLY A 188 5.90 -8.42 -17.86
CA GLY A 188 7.20 -7.79 -18.07
C GLY A 188 7.78 -8.09 -19.46
N ALA A 189 8.94 -7.53 -19.79
CA ALA A 189 9.58 -7.70 -21.09
C ALA A 189 9.91 -9.16 -21.42
N THR A 190 9.46 -9.66 -22.58
CA THR A 190 9.68 -11.06 -23.02
C THR A 190 11.12 -11.36 -23.41
N ASP A 191 11.91 -10.32 -23.67
CA ASP A 191 13.30 -10.36 -24.08
C ASP A 191 14.25 -9.88 -22.96
N SER A 192 13.76 -9.85 -21.71
CA SER A 192 14.60 -9.53 -20.56
C SER A 192 15.80 -10.47 -20.48
N SER A 193 16.97 -9.88 -20.23
CA SER A 193 18.21 -10.64 -20.05
C SER A 193 18.35 -11.23 -18.65
N VAL A 194 17.52 -10.78 -17.70
CA VAL A 194 17.64 -11.14 -16.27
C VAL A 194 16.37 -11.73 -15.65
N TYR A 195 15.21 -11.52 -16.27
CA TYR A 195 13.94 -12.07 -15.79
C TYR A 195 13.43 -13.11 -16.79
N GLU A 196 13.57 -14.38 -16.42
CA GLU A 196 13.04 -15.48 -17.22
C GLU A 196 11.53 -15.67 -17.01
N GLY A 197 10.82 -16.15 -18.03
CA GLY A 197 9.40 -16.53 -17.90
C GLY A 197 8.39 -15.39 -18.00
N LEU A 198 8.82 -14.18 -18.35
CA LEU A 198 7.93 -13.05 -18.58
C LEU A 198 7.11 -13.19 -19.87
N THR A 199 5.89 -12.67 -19.84
CA THR A 199 4.83 -12.89 -20.85
C THR A 199 4.40 -11.62 -21.58
N GLY A 200 5.17 -10.55 -21.46
CA GLY A 200 4.86 -9.24 -22.04
C GLY A 200 4.06 -8.38 -21.07
N GLY A 201 4.18 -7.06 -21.17
CA GLY A 201 3.48 -6.08 -20.34
C GLY A 201 4.43 -5.13 -19.61
N VAL A 202 3.85 -4.11 -18.99
CA VAL A 202 4.59 -3.06 -18.25
C VAL A 202 4.26 -3.05 -16.76
N MET A 203 3.28 -3.86 -16.34
CA MET A 203 3.00 -4.07 -14.91
C MET A 203 4.14 -4.90 -14.31
N PRO A 204 4.69 -4.51 -13.15
CA PRO A 204 5.70 -5.32 -12.46
C PRO A 204 5.10 -6.65 -12.02
N PHE A 205 5.85 -7.74 -12.22
CA PHE A 205 5.47 -9.05 -11.70
C PHE A 205 5.62 -9.10 -10.17
N TRP A 206 4.90 -10.01 -9.55
CA TRP A 206 5.00 -10.36 -8.15
C TRP A 206 5.52 -11.79 -8.01
N ALA A 207 6.73 -11.91 -7.49
CA ALA A 207 7.35 -13.21 -7.21
C ALA A 207 6.56 -14.00 -6.16
N ASP A 208 6.75 -15.31 -6.14
CA ASP A 208 6.05 -16.24 -5.23
C ASP A 208 6.25 -15.90 -3.74
N ASP A 209 7.42 -15.39 -3.39
CA ASP A 209 7.77 -14.95 -2.04
C ASP A 209 7.28 -13.53 -1.70
N ARG A 210 6.81 -12.77 -2.70
CA ARG A 210 6.17 -11.45 -2.51
C ARG A 210 4.67 -11.54 -2.36
N LEU A 211 4.06 -12.50 -3.05
CA LEU A 211 2.62 -12.69 -3.13
C LEU A 211 2.31 -14.19 -3.25
N SER A 212 1.67 -14.75 -2.22
CA SER A 212 1.29 -16.16 -2.17
C SER A 212 0.18 -16.50 -3.17
N ASP A 213 -0.03 -17.78 -3.46
CA ASP A 213 -1.11 -18.19 -4.35
C ASP A 213 -2.49 -17.83 -3.80
N GLN A 214 -2.71 -17.91 -2.48
CA GLN A 214 -3.99 -17.51 -1.89
C GLN A 214 -4.23 -16.01 -2.04
N GLU A 215 -3.23 -15.18 -1.74
CA GLU A 215 -3.29 -13.73 -1.95
C GLU A 215 -3.58 -13.37 -3.43
N LEU A 216 -3.06 -14.16 -4.38
CA LEU A 216 -3.39 -14.00 -5.79
C LEU A 216 -4.86 -14.32 -6.09
N LEU A 217 -5.39 -15.39 -5.51
CA LEU A 217 -6.80 -15.76 -5.67
C LEU A 217 -7.72 -14.68 -5.11
N ASP A 218 -7.38 -14.14 -3.93
CA ASP A 218 -8.12 -13.06 -3.27
C ASP A 218 -8.15 -11.81 -4.15
N LEU A 219 -6.99 -11.38 -4.69
CA LEU A 219 -6.92 -10.26 -5.64
C LEU A 219 -7.72 -10.51 -6.92
N VAL A 220 -7.68 -11.73 -7.46
CA VAL A 220 -8.48 -12.10 -8.63
C VAL A 220 -9.97 -12.00 -8.33
N ALA A 221 -10.41 -12.47 -7.17
CA ALA A 221 -11.81 -12.35 -6.73
C ALA A 221 -12.25 -10.88 -6.66
N PHE A 222 -11.47 -10.04 -5.96
CA PHE A 222 -11.73 -8.60 -5.88
C PHE A 222 -11.80 -7.93 -7.25
N VAL A 223 -10.77 -8.11 -8.09
CA VAL A 223 -10.71 -7.42 -9.38
C VAL A 223 -11.86 -7.86 -10.29
N LEU A 224 -12.27 -9.13 -10.27
CA LEU A 224 -13.39 -9.60 -11.10
C LEU A 224 -14.74 -9.07 -10.62
N ALA A 225 -14.99 -9.08 -9.31
CA ALA A 225 -16.20 -8.50 -8.73
C ALA A 225 -16.33 -7.01 -9.07
N ASN A 226 -15.18 -6.34 -9.14
CA ASN A 226 -15.08 -4.91 -9.40
C ASN A 226 -15.02 -4.55 -10.90
N ASP A 227 -14.58 -5.47 -11.77
CA ASP A 227 -14.46 -5.31 -13.21
C ASP A 227 -15.78 -5.49 -13.97
N GLY A 228 -16.57 -6.48 -13.55
CA GLY A 228 -17.90 -6.73 -14.08
C GLY A 228 -18.94 -5.95 -13.31
N GLY A 229 -19.55 -4.93 -13.93
CA GLY A 229 -20.85 -4.41 -13.50
C GLY A 229 -22.01 -5.42 -13.59
N ALA A 230 -21.76 -6.71 -13.32
CA ALA A 230 -22.72 -7.81 -13.29
C ALA A 230 -22.16 -8.98 -12.48
N GLY A 231 -22.24 -8.89 -11.15
CA GLY A 231 -21.82 -9.93 -10.20
C GLY A 231 -22.63 -10.00 -8.91
N GLY A 232 -23.51 -9.03 -8.66
CA GLY A 232 -24.53 -9.04 -7.62
C GLY A 232 -25.49 -7.92 -7.95
N GLY A 233 -26.78 -8.21 -8.10
CA GLY A 233 -27.79 -7.16 -8.28
C GLY A 233 -27.87 -6.29 -7.04
N GLY A 234 -27.01 -5.28 -6.95
CA GLY A 234 -27.08 -4.19 -6.00
C GLY A 234 -27.14 -2.90 -6.78
N GLY A 235 -28.29 -2.63 -7.42
CA GLY A 235 -28.62 -1.25 -7.77
C GLY A 235 -28.54 -0.40 -6.50
N MET A 236 -28.30 0.91 -6.67
CA MET A 236 -28.36 1.89 -5.58
C MET A 236 -29.34 1.45 -4.46
N GLY A 237 -28.79 1.08 -3.30
CA GLY A 237 -29.54 1.01 -2.05
C GLY A 237 -30.49 -0.18 -1.86
N MET A 238 -30.01 -1.43 -1.93
CA MET A 238 -30.65 -2.48 -1.14
C MET A 238 -29.62 -3.29 -0.36
N LEU A 239 -29.54 -3.00 0.95
CA LEU A 239 -28.75 -3.73 1.93
C LEU A 239 -29.06 -5.23 1.85
N ARG A 240 -28.03 -6.07 2.01
CA ARG A 240 -28.19 -7.52 2.15
C ARG A 240 -29.13 -7.81 3.31
N GLN A 241 -30.17 -8.61 3.08
CA GLN A 241 -31.09 -8.99 4.15
C GLN A 241 -30.41 -10.01 5.07
N CYS A 242 -30.49 -9.74 6.36
CA CYS A 242 -29.92 -10.59 7.40
C CYS A 242 -30.98 -10.94 8.44
N GLU A 243 -30.81 -12.10 9.06
CA GLU A 243 -31.61 -12.51 10.20
C GLU A 243 -31.37 -11.54 11.37
N SER A 244 -32.24 -11.59 12.38
CA SER A 244 -32.12 -10.73 13.57
C SER A 244 -32.12 -11.59 14.83
N THR A 245 -31.08 -12.39 14.99
CA THR A 245 -31.00 -13.42 16.05
C THR A 245 -29.87 -13.18 17.05
N HIS A 246 -28.89 -12.35 16.72
CA HIS A 246 -27.70 -12.14 17.52
C HIS A 246 -27.99 -11.30 18.78
N PRO A 247 -27.40 -11.64 19.95
CA PRO A 247 -27.62 -10.89 21.20
C PRO A 247 -27.10 -9.45 21.17
N LYS A 248 -26.21 -9.10 20.23
CA LYS A 248 -25.68 -7.72 20.08
C LYS A 248 -26.63 -6.77 19.34
N ILE A 249 -27.75 -7.26 18.80
CA ILE A 249 -28.73 -6.40 18.13
C ILE A 249 -29.26 -5.36 19.13
N GLY A 250 -29.24 -4.10 18.70
CA GLY A 250 -29.61 -2.95 19.52
C GLY A 250 -28.47 -2.33 20.32
N GLN A 251 -27.26 -2.92 20.31
CA GLN A 251 -26.08 -2.27 20.89
C GLN A 251 -25.70 -1.03 20.08
N VAL A 252 -25.16 -0.05 20.80
CA VAL A 252 -24.85 1.29 20.29
C VAL A 252 -23.38 1.62 20.53
N ALA A 253 -22.76 2.28 19.56
CA ALA A 253 -21.43 2.87 19.68
C ALA A 253 -21.48 4.35 19.31
N GLU A 254 -21.12 5.21 20.26
CA GLU A 254 -20.92 6.64 20.01
C GLU A 254 -19.52 6.86 19.41
N LEU A 255 -19.46 7.46 18.23
CA LEU A 255 -18.18 7.71 17.56
C LEU A 255 -17.45 8.88 18.23
N SER A 256 -16.23 8.61 18.69
CA SER A 256 -15.29 9.63 19.15
C SER A 256 -14.53 10.21 17.96
N THR A 257 -14.50 11.53 17.84
CA THR A 257 -13.79 12.23 16.76
C THR A 257 -12.28 12.25 17.00
N PHE A 258 -11.49 11.80 16.02
CA PHE A 258 -10.03 11.96 16.00
C PHE A 258 -9.55 12.87 14.87
N ALA A 259 -10.14 12.74 13.69
CA ALA A 259 -9.87 13.54 12.51
C ALA A 259 -11.12 13.65 11.63
N HIS A 260 -11.08 14.50 10.62
CA HIS A 260 -12.08 14.56 9.55
C HIS A 260 -13.54 14.76 10.02
N GLN A 261 -13.72 15.34 11.21
CA GLN A 261 -15.03 15.64 11.79
C GLN A 261 -15.92 14.42 11.99
N VAL A 262 -15.33 13.21 12.08
CA VAL A 262 -16.09 11.98 12.28
C VAL A 262 -16.90 12.05 13.56
N SER A 263 -18.22 11.96 13.45
CA SER A 263 -19.15 11.80 14.57
C SER A 263 -20.40 11.06 14.13
N GLY A 264 -21.22 10.64 15.10
CA GLY A 264 -22.47 9.95 14.86
C GLY A 264 -22.63 8.76 15.80
N THR A 265 -23.75 8.06 15.64
CA THR A 265 -24.13 6.95 16.49
C THR A 265 -24.32 5.70 15.64
N ALA A 266 -23.52 4.67 15.87
CA ALA A 266 -23.64 3.40 15.19
C ALA A 266 -24.52 2.44 16.00
N VAL A 267 -25.46 1.76 15.34
CA VAL A 267 -26.43 0.84 15.95
C VAL A 267 -26.45 -0.47 15.18
N ILE A 268 -26.29 -1.59 15.87
CA ILE A 268 -26.46 -2.93 15.27
C ILE A 268 -27.96 -3.19 15.10
N VAL A 269 -28.45 -3.29 13.85
CA VAL A 269 -29.89 -3.41 13.56
C VAL A 269 -30.34 -4.83 13.21
N ASP A 270 -29.43 -5.67 12.73
CA ASP A 270 -29.63 -7.10 12.45
C ASP A 270 -28.29 -7.85 12.49
N ASP A 271 -28.25 -9.14 12.13
CA ASP A 271 -27.09 -10.02 12.26
C ASP A 271 -25.88 -9.60 11.40
N CYS A 272 -26.07 -8.67 10.46
CA CYS A 272 -24.98 -8.18 9.62
C CYS A 272 -24.99 -6.68 9.37
N THR A 273 -25.98 -5.92 9.82
CA THR A 273 -26.12 -4.51 9.44
C THR A 273 -25.90 -3.60 10.64
N ILE A 274 -25.04 -2.60 10.44
CA ILE A 274 -24.83 -1.49 11.36
C ILE A 274 -25.37 -0.24 10.66
N ARG A 275 -26.34 0.42 11.31
CA ARG A 275 -26.86 1.70 10.88
C ARG A 275 -26.10 2.81 11.59
N LEU A 276 -25.72 3.85 10.86
CA LEU A 276 -25.10 5.04 11.40
C LEU A 276 -26.11 6.20 11.30
N ASP A 277 -26.51 6.68 12.48
CA ASP A 277 -27.40 7.82 12.67
C ASP A 277 -26.57 9.09 12.93
N ASP A 278 -27.05 10.25 12.44
CA ASP A 278 -26.37 11.56 12.56
C ASP A 278 -24.88 11.53 12.15
N PHE A 279 -24.55 10.72 11.13
CA PHE A 279 -23.18 10.51 10.69
C PHE A 279 -22.60 11.76 9.99
N VAL A 280 -21.54 12.30 10.57
CA VAL A 280 -20.79 13.44 10.03
C VAL A 280 -19.37 12.99 9.70
N TYR A 281 -18.88 13.38 8.54
CA TYR A 281 -17.51 13.13 8.07
C TYR A 281 -17.22 14.06 6.89
N ASP A 282 -16.07 14.74 6.87
CA ASP A 282 -15.79 15.75 5.83
C ASP A 282 -15.47 15.18 4.42
N GLY A 283 -15.47 13.85 4.27
CA GLY A 283 -15.26 13.19 2.98
C GLY A 283 -13.80 13.14 2.51
N ALA A 284 -12.85 13.66 3.30
CA ALA A 284 -11.44 13.71 2.95
C ALA A 284 -10.64 12.52 3.52
N GLY A 285 -9.62 12.10 2.79
CA GLY A 285 -8.78 10.95 3.13
C GLY A 285 -8.18 10.33 1.88
N ILE A 286 -7.60 9.13 2.01
CA ILE A 286 -7.00 8.41 0.88
C ILE A 286 -7.89 7.26 0.40
N ASP A 287 -8.35 6.41 1.32
CA ASP A 287 -9.38 5.40 1.10
C ASP A 287 -10.00 5.13 2.47
N VAL A 288 -11.27 5.50 2.64
CA VAL A 288 -11.90 5.56 3.95
C VAL A 288 -13.11 4.65 3.99
N ARG A 289 -13.17 3.79 4.99
CA ARG A 289 -14.12 2.69 5.08
C ARG A 289 -14.67 2.58 6.49
N PHE A 290 -15.80 1.89 6.66
CA PHE A 290 -16.19 1.41 7.97
C PHE A 290 -15.45 0.12 8.29
N TYR A 291 -14.72 0.06 9.40
CA TYR A 291 -14.00 -1.14 9.83
C TYR A 291 -14.57 -1.67 11.14
N GLY A 292 -14.78 -2.99 11.20
CA GLY A 292 -15.09 -3.73 12.42
C GLY A 292 -13.82 -4.28 13.06
N GLY A 293 -13.73 -4.27 14.38
CA GLY A 293 -12.59 -4.82 15.10
C GLY A 293 -12.89 -5.16 16.55
N LEU A 294 -11.95 -5.84 17.21
CA LEU A 294 -12.03 -6.22 18.62
C LEU A 294 -11.12 -5.35 19.49
N GLY A 295 -11.63 -4.88 20.63
CA GLY A 295 -10.88 -4.12 21.61
C GLY A 295 -10.28 -2.81 21.06
N GLY A 296 -10.91 -2.22 20.03
CA GLY A 296 -10.39 -1.04 19.34
C GLY A 296 -9.21 -1.31 18.39
N ASN A 297 -8.87 -2.57 18.12
CA ASN A 297 -7.82 -2.92 17.15
C ASN A 297 -8.41 -3.07 15.74
N TYR A 298 -8.56 -1.96 15.03
CA TYR A 298 -9.08 -1.93 13.65
C TYR A 298 -8.04 -2.28 12.59
N ALA A 299 -6.74 -2.16 12.91
CA ALA A 299 -5.67 -2.58 11.99
C ALA A 299 -5.65 -4.10 11.76
N ALA A 300 -6.11 -4.89 12.73
CA ALA A 300 -6.37 -6.33 12.59
C ALA A 300 -7.85 -6.64 12.33
N GLY A 301 -8.65 -5.62 12.02
CA GLY A 301 -10.08 -5.71 11.77
C GLY A 301 -10.39 -6.11 10.33
N PHE A 302 -11.60 -5.77 9.88
CA PHE A 302 -12.07 -6.01 8.52
C PHE A 302 -12.97 -4.87 8.05
N SER A 303 -12.99 -4.60 6.75
CA SER A 303 -13.91 -3.64 6.14
C SER A 303 -15.36 -4.13 6.24
N MET A 304 -16.29 -3.22 6.49
CA MET A 304 -17.74 -3.42 6.48
C MET A 304 -18.42 -2.51 5.43
N SER A 305 -17.63 -1.97 4.51
CA SER A 305 -18.09 -1.13 3.41
C SER A 305 -17.31 -1.43 2.14
N GLU A 306 -18.02 -1.92 1.13
CA GLU A 306 -17.46 -2.25 -0.19
C GLU A 306 -17.05 -1.00 -0.98
N GLU A 307 -17.67 0.15 -0.70
CA GLU A 307 -17.40 1.44 -1.33
C GLU A 307 -16.59 2.37 -0.42
N ASP A 308 -15.76 3.21 -1.04
CA ASP A 308 -15.02 4.27 -0.36
C ASP A 308 -15.99 5.36 0.11
N LEU A 309 -15.91 5.73 1.38
CA LEU A 309 -16.74 6.77 1.99
C LEU A 309 -16.37 8.17 1.49
N ARG A 310 -15.23 8.36 0.82
CA ARG A 310 -14.85 9.70 0.36
C ARG A 310 -15.79 10.23 -0.72
N ARG A 311 -16.26 11.46 -0.51
CA ARG A 311 -17.00 12.23 -1.51
C ARG A 311 -16.84 13.73 -1.25
N PRO A 312 -16.87 14.60 -2.29
CA PRO A 312 -16.57 16.02 -2.16
C PRO A 312 -17.41 16.79 -1.13
N GLU A 313 -18.67 16.40 -0.95
CA GLU A 313 -19.63 17.01 -0.04
C GLU A 313 -19.55 16.48 1.40
N GLY A 314 -18.86 15.36 1.62
CA GLY A 314 -18.86 14.66 2.91
C GLY A 314 -20.26 14.22 3.36
N TYR A 315 -20.39 13.90 4.64
CA TYR A 315 -21.63 13.54 5.33
C TYR A 315 -21.92 14.61 6.38
N ASP A 316 -23.14 15.12 6.39
CA ASP A 316 -23.56 16.23 7.26
C ASP A 316 -24.57 15.80 8.33
N GLY A 317 -24.76 14.49 8.52
CA GLY A 317 -25.72 13.90 9.44
C GLY A 317 -27.16 13.84 8.91
N SER A 318 -27.44 14.36 7.71
CA SER A 318 -28.82 14.39 7.18
C SER A 318 -29.30 13.07 6.59
N GLU A 319 -28.38 12.18 6.22
CA GLU A 319 -28.69 10.87 5.66
C GLU A 319 -28.34 9.73 6.61
N THR A 320 -29.08 8.64 6.48
CA THR A 320 -28.75 7.40 7.17
C THR A 320 -27.73 6.62 6.36
N VAL A 321 -26.61 6.30 6.98
CA VAL A 321 -25.53 5.50 6.37
C VAL A 321 -25.55 4.10 6.96
N TYR A 322 -25.12 3.12 6.18
CA TYR A 322 -25.10 1.73 6.62
C TYR A 322 -23.75 1.11 6.32
N ALA A 323 -23.28 0.28 7.25
CA ALA A 323 -22.19 -0.65 7.06
C ALA A 323 -22.73 -2.07 7.20
N GLN A 324 -22.25 -3.01 6.39
CA GLN A 324 -22.62 -4.41 6.50
C GLN A 324 -21.41 -5.27 6.76
N LEU A 325 -21.55 -6.21 7.68
CA LEU A 325 -20.57 -7.27 7.86
C LEU A 325 -20.43 -8.02 6.52
N PRO A 326 -19.19 -8.36 6.14
CA PRO A 326 -18.92 -9.18 4.98
C PRO A 326 -19.58 -10.55 5.07
N GLU A 327 -19.79 -11.20 3.91
CA GLU A 327 -20.28 -12.58 3.90
C GLU A 327 -19.31 -13.51 4.66
N GLY A 328 -19.87 -14.47 5.40
CA GLY A 328 -19.10 -15.42 6.20
C GLY A 328 -18.63 -14.89 7.56
N ARG A 329 -18.71 -13.57 7.80
CA ARG A 329 -18.43 -12.98 9.11
C ARG A 329 -19.67 -12.83 9.97
N ASN A 330 -19.45 -12.72 11.28
CA ASN A 330 -20.51 -12.55 12.26
C ASN A 330 -20.15 -11.52 13.34
N LEU A 331 -21.16 -11.12 14.11
CA LEU A 331 -21.03 -10.07 15.11
C LEU A 331 -20.13 -10.45 16.31
N ASP A 332 -19.71 -11.70 16.49
CA ASP A 332 -18.71 -12.05 17.52
C ASP A 332 -17.29 -11.60 17.15
N GLU A 333 -17.05 -11.29 15.87
CA GLU A 333 -15.74 -10.87 15.35
C GLU A 333 -15.49 -9.36 15.50
N LEU A 334 -16.45 -8.60 16.05
CA LEU A 334 -16.28 -7.18 16.35
C LEU A 334 -16.96 -6.76 17.66
N ASP A 335 -16.35 -5.81 18.36
CA ASP A 335 -16.96 -5.08 19.48
C ASP A 335 -16.82 -3.57 19.32
N GLY A 336 -16.29 -3.12 18.19
CA GLY A 336 -16.20 -1.71 17.82
C GLY A 336 -16.29 -1.49 16.32
N ILE A 337 -16.50 -0.23 15.96
CA ILE A 337 -16.55 0.28 14.59
C ILE A 337 -15.68 1.54 14.47
N SER A 338 -14.93 1.64 13.38
CA SER A 338 -14.09 2.79 13.03
C SER A 338 -14.39 3.31 11.64
N VAL A 339 -14.33 4.64 11.48
CA VAL A 339 -14.12 5.28 10.18
C VAL A 339 -12.61 5.25 9.93
N TRP A 340 -12.18 4.28 9.13
CA TRP A 340 -10.78 3.88 9.00
C TRP A 340 -10.21 4.31 7.67
N CYS A 341 -9.05 5.00 7.70
CA CYS A 341 -8.28 5.30 6.51
C CYS A 341 -7.29 4.15 6.25
N VAL A 342 -7.62 3.30 5.27
CA VAL A 342 -6.90 2.06 4.97
C VAL A 342 -5.40 2.31 4.73
N PRO A 343 -4.99 3.24 3.85
CA PRO A 343 -3.60 3.32 3.41
C PRO A 343 -2.63 3.81 4.49
N VAL A 344 -3.11 4.55 5.49
CA VAL A 344 -2.30 5.05 6.60
C VAL A 344 -2.56 4.31 7.91
N SER A 345 -3.41 3.28 7.88
CA SER A 345 -3.77 2.47 9.04
C SER A 345 -4.19 3.31 10.25
N GLN A 346 -5.09 4.28 10.04
CA GLN A 346 -5.50 5.22 11.08
C GLN A 346 -7.01 5.42 11.15
N SER A 347 -7.54 5.37 12.37
CA SER A 347 -8.93 5.73 12.70
C SER A 347 -9.10 7.25 12.66
N PHE A 348 -10.09 7.72 11.89
CA PHE A 348 -10.57 9.10 11.90
C PHE A 348 -11.63 9.33 12.98
N GLY A 349 -12.27 8.26 13.42
CA GLY A 349 -13.09 8.23 14.61
C GLY A 349 -13.67 6.84 14.80
N ASP A 350 -13.91 6.47 16.05
CA ASP A 350 -14.41 5.13 16.38
C ASP A 350 -15.18 5.06 17.69
N GLY A 351 -15.86 3.93 17.90
CA GLY A 351 -16.61 3.65 19.11
C GLY A 351 -16.71 2.15 19.37
N LEU A 352 -16.87 1.78 20.65
CA LEU A 352 -17.14 0.40 21.06
C LEU A 352 -18.63 0.21 21.31
N PHE A 353 -19.20 -0.89 20.82
CA PHE A 353 -20.59 -1.26 21.02
C PHE A 353 -20.86 -1.62 22.47
N ARG A 354 -21.94 -1.06 23.01
CA ARG A 354 -22.42 -1.31 24.37
C ARG A 354 -23.92 -1.45 24.35
N ASP A 355 -24.46 -2.10 25.38
CA ASP A 355 -25.89 -2.08 25.61
C ASP A 355 -26.37 -0.62 25.80
N PRO A 356 -27.54 -0.25 25.24
CA PRO A 356 -28.02 1.13 25.17
C PRO A 356 -28.33 1.79 26.53
#